data_AF-A0A1H4N8V1-F1
#
_entry.id   AF-A0A1H4N8V1-F1
#
_cell.length_a   1.000
_cell.length_b   1.000
_cell.length_c   1.000
_cell.angle_alpha   90.00
_cell.angle_beta   90.00
_cell.angle_gamma   90.00
#
_symmetry.space_group_name_H-M   'P 1'
#
loop_
_entity.id
_entity.type
_entity.pdbx_description
1 polymer ?
#
loop_
_entity_poly.entity_id
_entity_poly.type
_entity_poly.pdbx_seq_one_letter_code
_entity_poly.pdbx_strand_id
1 'polypeptide(L)'
;MKINNKILGAILGVSTLLISSCDDGDKVIDTVFDETTRGAVLRTIEADGIFDRFDTSTTYGFTFEEQDYEDGDLLEKVDLYISFEDNTEANGDSTVDEILIETFLPADFTDGEFGLPRASYETTLANALSQLGLVEGDFDGGDAIQFRLILTLTDGRTFTNDDSTGTITGSFFNAPYFYAPIIKCIPPAPVAGEYTIEMEDSYGDGWNGASIDVVIDGVETSYTLDSGAAGSQTFTVPEGTAEFTLAFSSGDWDGEITYEIIAPTGELALSDGPTPAVGVQTLNICGG
;
A
#
# COMPACT_ATOMS: atom_id res chain seq x y z
N MET A 1 30.81 83.28 -54.07
CA MET A 1 29.38 83.20 -53.73
C MET A 1 29.29 82.96 -52.22
N LYS A 2 28.56 83.85 -51.52
CA LYS A 2 27.94 83.79 -50.17
C LYS A 2 28.11 82.46 -49.37
N ILE A 3 28.23 82.35 -48.03
CA ILE A 3 28.09 83.20 -46.83
C ILE A 3 28.52 82.28 -45.63
N ASN A 4 29.05 82.89 -44.56
CA ASN A 4 29.09 82.58 -43.09
C ASN A 4 28.68 81.21 -42.51
N ASN A 5 28.97 80.77 -41.27
CA ASN A 5 29.86 81.04 -40.12
C ASN A 5 29.11 80.45 -38.87
N LYS A 6 29.82 79.76 -37.96
CA LYS A 6 29.48 79.49 -36.52
C LYS A 6 28.39 78.47 -36.12
N ILE A 7 28.78 77.57 -35.20
CA ILE A 7 28.17 77.22 -33.88
C ILE A 7 29.25 76.40 -33.13
N LEU A 8 29.91 76.96 -32.10
CA LEU A 8 29.66 76.74 -30.64
C LEU A 8 29.95 75.28 -30.23
N GLY A 9 30.98 74.88 -29.47
CA GLY A 9 31.38 75.23 -28.08
C GLY A 9 31.52 73.87 -27.33
N ALA A 10 32.72 73.38 -27.02
CA ALA A 10 33.48 73.56 -25.77
C ALA A 10 33.16 72.53 -24.64
N ILE A 11 34.21 71.78 -24.26
CA ILE A 11 34.63 71.40 -22.88
C ILE A 11 34.19 70.05 -22.26
N LEU A 12 35.22 69.24 -21.99
CA LEU A 12 35.53 68.29 -20.90
C LEU A 12 34.41 67.53 -20.14
N GLY A 13 34.61 66.23 -19.99
CA GLY A 13 34.06 65.44 -18.89
C GLY A 13 34.68 64.04 -18.81
N VAL A 14 35.42 63.77 -17.73
CA VAL A 14 36.04 62.50 -17.34
C VAL A 14 35.03 61.34 -17.42
N SER A 15 35.41 60.21 -18.02
CA SER A 15 34.68 58.95 -17.90
C SER A 15 35.62 57.85 -17.43
N THR A 16 35.78 57.80 -16.12
CA THR A 16 36.10 56.59 -15.36
C THR A 16 34.92 55.63 -15.53
N LEU A 17 35.04 54.68 -16.46
CA LEU A 17 34.05 53.62 -16.64
C LEU A 17 34.30 52.54 -15.57
N LEU A 18 33.31 52.50 -14.69
CA LEU A 18 33.11 51.64 -13.54
C LEU A 18 33.30 50.16 -13.90
N ILE A 19 34.04 49.47 -13.04
CA ILE A 19 34.03 48.02 -12.92
C ILE A 19 32.62 47.66 -12.45
N SER A 20 31.78 47.19 -13.37
CA SER A 20 30.49 46.58 -13.05
C SER A 20 30.77 45.23 -12.42
N SER A 21 30.76 45.20 -11.09
CA SER A 21 30.47 44.02 -10.28
C SER A 21 29.32 43.25 -10.93
N CYS A 22 29.57 42.01 -11.39
CA CYS A 22 28.53 40.99 -11.38
C CYS A 22 28.30 40.72 -9.90
N ASP A 23 27.28 41.36 -9.34
CA ASP A 23 26.71 40.93 -8.07
C ASP A 23 26.10 39.55 -8.34
N ASP A 24 26.78 38.49 -7.91
CA ASP A 24 26.14 37.21 -7.59
C ASP A 24 25.26 37.49 -6.35
N GLY A 25 24.25 38.32 -6.54
CA GLY A 25 23.31 38.66 -5.49
C GLY A 25 22.53 37.41 -5.17
N ASP A 26 22.59 36.98 -3.90
CA ASP A 26 21.73 35.98 -3.27
C ASP A 26 20.33 36.11 -3.87
N LYS A 27 20.00 35.21 -4.79
CA LYS A 27 18.66 35.25 -5.35
C LYS A 27 17.75 34.79 -4.23
N VAL A 28 16.56 35.37 -4.15
CA VAL A 28 15.53 34.91 -3.21
C VAL A 28 15.27 33.40 -3.39
N ILE A 29 15.52 32.83 -4.57
CA ILE A 29 15.46 31.39 -4.79
C ILE A 29 16.60 30.61 -4.12
N ASP A 30 17.82 31.17 -4.06
CA ASP A 30 18.96 30.58 -3.38
C ASP A 30 18.73 30.65 -1.86
N THR A 31 18.20 31.77 -1.35
CA THR A 31 17.73 31.89 0.03
C THR A 31 16.60 30.91 0.34
N VAL A 32 15.64 30.71 -0.58
CA VAL A 32 14.58 29.71 -0.40
C VAL A 32 15.15 28.29 -0.40
N PHE A 33 16.14 27.96 -1.23
CA PHE A 33 16.76 26.64 -1.20
C PHE A 33 17.63 26.40 0.03
N ASP A 34 18.32 27.43 0.54
CA ASP A 34 19.13 27.37 1.76
C ASP A 34 18.28 27.42 3.05
N GLU A 35 17.10 28.04 3.02
CA GLU A 35 16.16 28.13 4.15
C GLU A 35 15.09 27.02 4.14
N THR A 36 14.97 26.24 3.05
CA THR A 36 14.00 25.14 2.95
C THR A 36 14.67 23.81 3.26
N THR A 37 14.36 23.26 4.43
CA THR A 37 14.71 21.88 4.78
C THR A 37 13.99 20.90 3.85
N ARG A 38 14.71 20.26 2.93
CA ARG A 38 14.19 19.17 2.09
C ARG A 38 14.18 17.87 2.90
N GLY A 39 13.03 17.19 2.90
CA GLY A 39 12.85 15.89 3.57
C GLY A 39 13.41 14.74 2.73
N ALA A 40 13.30 13.53 3.27
CA ALA A 40 13.54 12.28 2.57
C ALA A 40 12.29 11.39 2.68
N VAL A 41 12.16 10.44 1.77
CA VAL A 41 11.03 9.50 1.73
C VAL A 41 11.52 8.07 1.52
N LEU A 42 10.83 7.09 2.12
CA LEU A 42 10.92 5.68 1.72
C LEU A 42 9.70 5.31 0.90
N ARG A 43 9.83 5.35 -0.43
CA ARG A 43 8.75 4.97 -1.34
C ARG A 43 8.58 3.46 -1.38
N THR A 44 7.37 2.97 -1.16
CA THR A 44 6.99 1.59 -1.45
C THR A 44 6.93 1.40 -2.96
N ILE A 45 7.79 0.51 -3.47
CA ILE A 45 7.80 0.07 -4.86
C ILE A 45 6.79 -1.04 -5.07
N GLU A 46 6.78 -2.01 -4.16
CA GLU A 46 5.89 -3.17 -4.18
C GLU A 46 5.68 -3.65 -2.75
N ALA A 47 4.50 -4.16 -2.46
CA ALA A 47 4.18 -4.88 -1.23
C ALA A 47 3.15 -5.95 -1.59
N ASP A 48 3.49 -7.21 -1.34
CA ASP A 48 2.73 -8.35 -1.81
C ASP A 48 2.85 -9.55 -0.84
N GLY A 49 2.13 -10.63 -1.17
CA GLY A 49 2.04 -11.81 -0.34
C GLY A 49 0.88 -11.75 0.67
N ILE A 50 0.67 -12.87 1.36
CA ILE A 50 -0.45 -13.12 2.27
C ILE A 50 0.05 -13.97 3.42
N PHE A 51 -0.40 -13.66 4.64
CA PHE A 51 -0.28 -14.58 5.76
C PHE A 51 -1.55 -15.42 5.89
N ASP A 52 -1.40 -16.74 5.85
CA ASP A 52 -2.50 -17.68 6.00
C ASP A 52 -2.40 -18.44 7.33
N ARG A 53 -3.46 -18.34 8.13
CA ARG A 53 -3.60 -19.01 9.43
C ARG A 53 -3.43 -20.53 9.33
N PHE A 54 -3.80 -21.13 8.19
CA PHE A 54 -3.73 -22.57 7.97
C PHE A 54 -2.43 -23.03 7.29
N ASP A 55 -1.64 -22.10 6.74
CA ASP A 55 -0.35 -22.38 6.13
C ASP A 55 0.70 -21.34 6.57
N THR A 56 1.45 -21.68 7.62
CA THR A 56 2.50 -20.79 8.15
C THR A 56 3.72 -20.64 7.24
N SER A 57 3.77 -21.34 6.10
CA SER A 57 4.82 -21.19 5.11
C SER A 57 4.59 -20.03 4.13
N THR A 58 3.38 -19.44 4.09
CA THR A 58 3.10 -18.31 3.21
C THR A 58 3.94 -17.09 3.59
N THR A 59 4.24 -16.25 2.60
CA THR A 59 5.12 -15.10 2.73
C THR A 59 4.40 -13.78 2.55
N TYR A 60 4.96 -12.75 3.17
CA TYR A 60 4.67 -11.35 2.89
C TYR A 60 5.99 -10.62 2.70
N GLY A 61 6.03 -9.74 1.70
CA GLY A 61 7.23 -8.98 1.36
C GLY A 61 6.90 -7.57 0.89
N PHE A 62 7.89 -6.69 1.01
CA PHE A 62 7.80 -5.35 0.46
C PHE A 62 9.19 -4.84 0.04
N THR A 63 9.19 -4.02 -1.00
CA THR A 63 10.36 -3.34 -1.53
C THR A 63 10.17 -1.84 -1.35
N PHE A 64 11.20 -1.19 -0.81
CA PHE A 64 11.21 0.24 -0.58
C PHE A 64 12.44 0.90 -1.22
N GLU A 65 12.26 2.14 -1.65
CA GLU A 65 13.29 2.96 -2.28
C GLU A 65 13.47 4.25 -1.50
N GLU A 66 14.71 4.55 -1.13
CA GLU A 66 15.06 5.82 -0.52
C GLU A 66 15.08 6.90 -1.59
N GLN A 67 14.49 8.06 -1.27
CA GLN A 67 14.65 9.26 -2.06
C GLN A 67 14.81 10.49 -1.16
N ASP A 68 15.99 11.09 -1.23
CA ASP A 68 16.30 12.41 -0.68
C ASP A 68 16.62 13.44 -1.80
N TYR A 69 17.20 14.59 -1.45
CA TYR A 69 17.55 15.64 -2.42
C TYR A 69 18.95 15.49 -3.03
N GLU A 70 19.77 14.57 -2.53
CA GLU A 70 21.07 14.14 -3.03
C GLU A 70 20.98 12.73 -3.66
N ASP A 71 19.79 12.36 -4.15
CA ASP A 71 19.53 11.09 -4.84
C ASP A 71 19.88 9.84 -4.01
N GLY A 72 19.74 9.93 -2.68
CA GLY A 72 19.93 8.85 -1.72
C GLY A 72 21.30 8.79 -1.07
N ASP A 73 22.19 9.72 -1.41
CA ASP A 73 23.52 9.83 -0.79
C ASP A 73 23.45 10.21 0.71
N LEU A 74 22.31 10.68 1.22
CA LEU A 74 22.14 10.98 2.65
C LEU A 74 21.67 9.79 3.48
N LEU A 75 21.38 8.63 2.88
CA LEU A 75 20.98 7.44 3.61
C LEU A 75 22.05 7.01 4.63
N GLU A 76 21.72 7.04 5.92
CA GLU A 76 22.56 6.47 6.98
C GLU A 76 22.14 5.04 7.31
N LYS A 77 20.84 4.82 7.52
CA LYS A 77 20.26 3.49 7.78
C LYS A 77 18.74 3.50 7.67
N VAL A 78 18.17 2.31 7.56
CA VAL A 78 16.74 2.05 7.78
C VAL A 78 16.58 0.97 8.84
N ASP A 79 15.88 1.27 9.93
CA ASP A 79 15.54 0.29 10.98
C ASP A 79 14.14 -0.28 10.71
N LEU A 80 14.02 -1.61 10.74
CA LEU A 80 12.77 -2.35 10.56
C LEU A 80 12.32 -2.98 11.88
N TYR A 81 11.13 -2.60 12.30
CA TYR A 81 10.45 -3.10 13.49
C TYR A 81 9.32 -4.04 13.11
N ILE A 82 9.07 -5.05 13.94
CA ILE A 82 7.89 -5.91 13.88
C ILE A 82 7.06 -5.76 15.15
N SER A 83 5.73 -5.76 15.04
CA SER A 83 4.78 -5.85 16.15
C SER A 83 3.61 -6.75 15.77
N PHE A 84 2.79 -7.11 16.76
CA PHE A 84 1.58 -7.89 16.56
C PHE A 84 0.40 -7.21 17.22
N GLU A 85 -0.68 -7.02 16.47
CA GLU A 85 -1.96 -6.55 16.98
C GLU A 85 -2.94 -7.71 16.98
N ASP A 86 -3.38 -8.10 18.18
CA ASP A 86 -4.41 -9.11 18.37
C ASP A 86 -5.79 -8.45 18.23
N ASN A 87 -6.47 -8.73 17.12
CA ASN A 87 -7.82 -8.24 16.86
C ASN A 87 -8.89 -9.28 17.20
N THR A 88 -8.48 -10.45 17.72
CA THR A 88 -9.35 -11.59 17.96
C THR A 88 -9.73 -11.67 19.43
N GLU A 89 -10.77 -10.92 19.84
CA GLU A 89 -11.21 -10.89 21.26
C GLU A 89 -11.48 -12.28 21.90
N ALA A 90 -11.71 -13.31 21.09
CA ALA A 90 -12.05 -14.66 21.55
C ALA A 90 -10.87 -15.47 22.11
N ASN A 91 -9.62 -15.18 21.73
CA ASN A 91 -8.44 -15.97 22.11
C ASN A 91 -7.66 -15.36 23.30
N GLY A 92 -7.92 -14.10 23.64
CA GLY A 92 -7.19 -13.38 24.68
C GLY A 92 -6.73 -12.02 24.17
N ASP A 93 -5.61 -11.54 24.70
CA ASP A 93 -4.85 -10.42 24.14
C ASP A 93 -3.39 -10.84 24.15
N SER A 94 -2.88 -11.14 22.96
CA SER A 94 -1.51 -11.55 22.70
C SER A 94 -0.70 -10.46 21.99
N THR A 95 -1.18 -9.22 22.00
CA THR A 95 -0.51 -8.06 21.38
C THR A 95 0.94 -7.95 21.83
N VAL A 96 1.84 -7.75 20.87
CA VAL A 96 3.29 -7.66 21.10
C VAL A 96 3.79 -6.29 20.67
N ASP A 97 4.37 -5.54 21.61
CA ASP A 97 5.06 -4.27 21.36
C ASP A 97 6.19 -4.43 20.34
N GLU A 98 6.58 -3.32 19.71
CA GLU A 98 7.56 -3.32 18.63
C GLU A 98 8.95 -3.87 19.01
N ILE A 99 9.47 -4.74 18.15
CA ILE A 99 10.79 -5.36 18.24
C ILE A 99 11.59 -4.97 16.99
N LEU A 100 12.79 -4.40 17.18
CA LEU A 100 13.74 -4.19 16.08
C LEU A 100 14.23 -5.55 15.57
N ILE A 101 13.97 -5.86 14.30
CA ILE A 101 14.35 -7.14 13.69
C ILE A 101 15.48 -7.01 12.67
N GLU A 102 15.63 -5.85 12.04
CA GLU A 102 16.67 -5.63 11.03
C GLU A 102 17.07 -4.16 10.96
N THR A 103 18.34 -3.91 10.64
CA THR A 103 18.87 -2.58 10.31
C THR A 103 19.56 -2.68 8.96
N PHE A 104 18.98 -2.04 7.95
CA PHE A 104 19.57 -1.92 6.62
C PHE A 104 20.55 -0.75 6.61
N LEU A 105 21.79 -1.03 6.22
CA LEU A 105 22.84 -0.03 5.99
C LEU A 105 22.94 0.26 4.48
N PRO A 106 23.61 1.34 4.05
CA PRO A 106 23.71 1.68 2.62
C PRO A 106 24.28 0.54 1.74
N ALA A 107 25.09 -0.34 2.33
CA ALA A 107 25.66 -1.50 1.63
C ALA A 107 24.64 -2.62 1.32
N ASP A 108 23.48 -2.60 1.99
CA ASP A 108 22.39 -3.56 1.79
C ASP A 108 21.42 -3.11 0.67
N PHE A 109 21.61 -1.88 0.16
CA PHE A 109 20.80 -1.32 -0.92
C PHE A 109 21.43 -1.56 -2.29
N THR A 110 20.58 -1.61 -3.30
CA THR A 110 20.97 -1.72 -4.72
C THR A 110 20.30 -0.63 -5.54
N ASP A 111 20.93 -0.23 -6.65
CA ASP A 111 20.38 0.81 -7.51
C ASP A 111 19.04 0.37 -8.13
N GLY A 112 18.01 1.18 -7.91
CA GLY A 112 16.72 1.06 -8.56
C GLY A 112 16.74 1.48 -10.03
N GLU A 113 15.57 1.45 -10.68
CA GLU A 113 15.42 1.81 -12.10
C GLU A 113 15.91 3.23 -12.41
N PHE A 114 15.81 4.14 -11.45
CA PHE A 114 16.22 5.54 -11.58
C PHE A 114 17.56 5.85 -10.89
N GLY A 115 18.28 4.84 -10.42
CA GLY A 115 19.55 5.00 -9.71
C GLY A 115 19.43 5.36 -8.23
N LEU A 116 18.22 5.27 -7.66
CA LEU A 116 17.97 5.51 -6.23
C LEU A 116 18.15 4.23 -5.41
N PRO A 117 18.56 4.29 -4.13
CA PRO A 117 18.80 3.10 -3.31
C PRO A 117 17.52 2.30 -3.03
N ARG A 118 17.48 1.00 -3.35
CA ARG A 118 16.40 0.07 -3.03
C ARG A 118 16.83 -1.07 -2.11
N ALA A 119 15.95 -1.43 -1.19
CA ALA A 119 16.05 -2.64 -0.38
C ALA A 119 14.69 -3.36 -0.31
N SER A 120 14.72 -4.64 0.01
CA SER A 120 13.53 -5.49 0.13
C SER A 120 13.60 -6.31 1.41
N TYR A 121 12.44 -6.55 2.01
CA TYR A 121 12.27 -7.48 3.11
C TYR A 121 11.18 -8.49 2.75
N GLU A 122 11.40 -9.76 3.08
CA GLU A 122 10.41 -10.83 2.93
C GLU A 122 10.50 -11.75 4.14
N THR A 123 9.36 -12.19 4.65
CA THR A 123 9.29 -13.17 5.74
C THR A 123 8.13 -14.13 5.54
N THR A 124 8.29 -15.36 6.02
CA THR A 124 7.18 -16.32 6.18
C THR A 124 6.39 -16.01 7.45
N LEU A 125 5.11 -16.39 7.50
CA LEU A 125 4.31 -16.31 8.73
C LEU A 125 5.00 -17.01 9.91
N ALA A 126 5.54 -18.21 9.71
CA ALA A 126 6.24 -18.97 10.75
C ALA A 126 7.43 -18.21 11.36
N ASN A 127 8.24 -17.53 10.52
CA ASN A 127 9.37 -16.74 10.99
C ASN A 127 8.91 -15.49 11.74
N ALA A 128 7.89 -14.79 11.24
CA ALA A 128 7.32 -13.62 11.90
C ALA A 128 6.76 -13.97 13.30
N LEU A 129 5.96 -15.03 13.40
CA LEU A 129 5.45 -15.53 14.69
C LEU A 129 6.59 -15.89 15.65
N SER A 130 7.66 -16.52 15.15
CA SER A 130 8.83 -16.84 15.98
C SER A 130 9.57 -15.59 16.47
N GLN A 131 9.65 -14.52 15.69
CA GLN A 131 10.26 -13.24 16.11
C GLN A 131 9.42 -12.56 17.19
N LEU A 132 8.09 -12.66 17.07
CA LEU A 132 7.11 -12.11 18.01
C LEU A 132 6.93 -12.98 19.26
N GLY A 133 7.42 -14.22 19.24
CA GLY A 133 7.28 -15.16 20.36
C GLY A 133 5.88 -15.76 20.50
N LEU A 134 5.08 -15.74 19.42
CA LEU A 134 3.71 -16.22 19.36
C LEU A 134 3.67 -17.72 19.03
N VAL A 135 2.71 -18.44 19.62
CA VAL A 135 2.45 -19.85 19.33
C VAL A 135 1.00 -20.08 18.90
N GLU A 136 0.69 -21.31 18.51
CA GLU A 136 -0.67 -21.73 18.19
C GLU A 136 -1.63 -21.40 19.33
N GLY A 137 -2.68 -20.63 19.02
CA GLY A 137 -3.67 -20.14 19.99
C GLY A 137 -3.47 -18.68 20.40
N ASP A 138 -2.29 -18.10 20.17
CA ASP A 138 -2.03 -16.67 20.41
C ASP A 138 -2.38 -15.78 19.20
N PHE A 139 -2.67 -16.40 18.04
CA PHE A 139 -3.04 -15.70 16.82
C PHE A 139 -4.15 -16.44 16.07
N ASP A 140 -4.94 -15.67 15.32
CA ASP A 140 -6.04 -16.13 14.49
C ASP A 140 -6.19 -15.25 13.23
N GLY A 141 -7.13 -15.61 12.37
CA GLY A 141 -7.47 -14.75 11.24
C GLY A 141 -8.13 -13.45 11.70
N GLY A 142 -7.73 -12.35 11.07
CA GLY A 142 -8.13 -10.99 11.47
C GLY A 142 -7.06 -10.26 12.27
N ASP A 143 -6.11 -10.97 12.89
CA ASP A 143 -4.96 -10.36 13.56
C ASP A 143 -3.99 -9.75 12.55
N ALA A 144 -3.18 -8.79 13.00
CA ALA A 144 -2.26 -8.06 12.13
C ALA A 144 -0.81 -8.26 12.57
N ILE A 145 0.04 -8.66 11.64
CA ILE A 145 1.50 -8.55 11.80
C ILE A 145 1.92 -7.23 11.20
N GLN A 146 2.55 -6.38 11.98
CA GLN A 146 2.87 -5.02 11.61
C GLN A 146 4.38 -4.87 11.40
N PHE A 147 4.76 -4.13 10.36
CA PHE A 147 6.14 -3.82 10.02
C PHE A 147 6.29 -2.30 9.90
N ARG A 148 7.16 -1.69 10.72
CA ARG A 148 7.43 -0.25 10.69
C ARG A 148 8.87 0.03 10.32
N LEU A 149 9.06 0.98 9.41
CA LEU A 149 10.37 1.45 8.96
C LEU A 149 10.68 2.81 9.59
N ILE A 150 11.93 3.01 10.03
CA ILE A 150 12.47 4.31 10.40
C ILE A 150 13.68 4.60 9.51
N LEU A 151 13.58 5.63 8.67
CA LEU A 151 14.71 6.15 7.90
C LEU A 151 15.53 7.10 8.76
N THR A 152 16.85 6.93 8.80
CA THR A 152 17.80 7.89 9.38
C THR A 152 18.75 8.39 8.30
N LEU A 153 18.92 9.71 8.22
CA LEU A 153 19.88 10.35 7.32
C LEU A 153 21.20 10.66 8.03
N THR A 154 22.27 10.84 7.26
CA THR A 154 23.63 11.15 7.75
C THR A 154 23.75 12.44 8.57
N ASP A 155 22.75 13.33 8.49
CA ASP A 155 22.65 14.54 9.31
C ASP A 155 21.91 14.32 10.64
N GLY A 156 21.49 13.09 10.92
CA GLY A 156 20.82 12.65 12.15
C GLY A 156 19.31 12.84 12.17
N ARG A 157 18.69 13.36 11.10
CA ARG A 157 17.23 13.41 10.99
C ARG A 157 16.65 12.01 10.79
N THR A 158 15.48 11.79 11.37
CA THR A 158 14.74 10.53 11.27
C THR A 158 13.35 10.77 10.68
N PHE A 159 12.87 9.84 9.87
CA PHE A 159 11.53 9.85 9.29
C PHE A 159 10.82 8.53 9.55
N THR A 160 9.57 8.61 9.98
CA THR A 160 8.68 7.46 10.29
C THR A 160 7.29 7.68 9.69
N ASN A 161 6.39 6.74 9.91
CA ASN A 161 4.97 6.81 9.51
C ASN A 161 4.25 8.09 10.00
N ASP A 162 4.64 8.64 11.16
CA ASP A 162 4.09 9.90 11.69
C ASP A 162 4.45 11.13 10.84
N ASP A 163 5.52 11.05 10.06
CA ASP A 163 5.94 12.09 9.12
C ASP A 163 5.25 11.99 7.76
N SER A 164 4.45 10.93 7.56
CA SER A 164 3.70 10.70 6.33
C SER A 164 2.44 11.57 6.28
N THR A 165 2.62 12.84 5.93
CA THR A 165 1.51 13.76 5.66
C THR A 165 0.85 13.44 4.32
N GLY A 166 -0.41 13.82 4.11
CA GLY A 166 -1.23 13.41 2.95
C GLY A 166 -0.65 13.70 1.54
N THR A 167 0.40 14.51 1.42
CA THR A 167 1.14 14.69 0.15
C THR A 167 2.11 13.52 -0.14
N ILE A 168 2.63 12.86 0.90
CA ILE A 168 3.67 11.81 0.85
C ILE A 168 3.07 10.38 0.85
N THR A 169 1.82 10.21 1.31
CA THR A 169 1.03 8.97 1.11
C THR A 169 0.28 8.92 -0.22
N GLY A 170 0.24 10.03 -0.97
CA GLY A 170 -0.36 10.06 -2.30
C GLY A 170 0.42 9.22 -3.31
N SER A 171 -0.22 8.88 -4.45
CA SER A 171 0.33 7.97 -5.47
C SER A 171 1.71 8.33 -6.02
N PHE A 172 2.16 9.58 -5.83
CA PHE A 172 3.47 10.04 -6.29
C PHE A 172 4.63 9.56 -5.39
N PHE A 173 4.43 9.51 -4.07
CA PHE A 173 5.49 9.16 -3.10
C PHE A 173 5.26 7.80 -2.45
N ASN A 174 4.00 7.36 -2.28
CA ASN A 174 3.63 6.05 -1.72
C ASN A 174 4.53 5.60 -0.56
N ALA A 175 4.72 6.47 0.45
CA ALA A 175 5.69 6.25 1.53
C ALA A 175 4.98 6.09 2.89
N PRO A 176 4.35 4.93 3.17
CA PRO A 176 3.60 4.71 4.39
C PRO A 176 4.49 4.47 5.62
N TYR A 177 5.76 4.04 5.42
CA TYR A 177 6.68 3.59 6.48
C TYR A 177 6.11 2.48 7.38
N PHE A 178 4.96 1.93 7.04
CA PHE A 178 4.20 1.02 7.87
C PHE A 178 3.38 0.08 6.99
N TYR A 179 3.50 -1.21 7.24
CA TYR A 179 2.75 -2.27 6.57
C TYR A 179 2.09 -3.14 7.63
N ALA A 180 0.81 -3.44 7.47
CA ALA A 180 0.05 -4.25 8.43
C ALA A 180 -0.77 -5.33 7.70
N PRO A 181 -0.12 -6.33 7.09
CA PRO A 181 -0.84 -7.48 6.55
C PRO A 181 -1.69 -8.15 7.64
N ILE A 182 -2.97 -8.35 7.30
CA ILE A 182 -3.91 -9.12 8.12
C ILE A 182 -3.71 -10.60 7.84
N ILE A 183 -3.63 -11.41 8.88
CA ILE A 183 -3.66 -12.87 8.79
C ILE A 183 -5.03 -13.27 8.24
N LYS A 184 -5.05 -13.93 7.09
CA LYS A 184 -6.24 -14.49 6.47
C LYS A 184 -6.40 -15.94 6.90
N CYS A 185 -7.62 -16.42 6.92
CA CYS A 185 -7.96 -17.83 7.04
C CYS A 185 -8.37 -18.32 5.66
N ILE A 186 -7.43 -18.89 4.90
CA ILE A 186 -7.73 -19.44 3.57
C ILE A 186 -7.87 -20.96 3.75
N PRO A 187 -9.09 -21.51 3.73
CA PRO A 187 -9.26 -22.93 4.02
C PRO A 187 -8.46 -23.81 3.05
N PRO A 188 -7.69 -24.81 3.55
CA PRO A 188 -6.90 -25.69 2.70
C PRO A 188 -7.76 -26.67 1.88
N ALA A 189 -9.05 -26.75 2.17
CA ALA A 189 -10.05 -27.54 1.45
C ALA A 189 -11.41 -26.83 1.48
N PRO A 190 -12.34 -27.15 0.55
CA PRO A 190 -13.68 -26.58 0.56
C PRO A 190 -14.42 -26.83 1.88
N VAL A 191 -14.92 -25.76 2.49
CA VAL A 191 -15.75 -25.86 3.70
C VAL A 191 -17.18 -26.21 3.28
N ALA A 192 -17.68 -27.34 3.78
CA ALA A 192 -19.00 -27.82 3.42
C ALA A 192 -20.11 -27.05 4.16
N GLY A 193 -21.25 -26.86 3.49
CA GLY A 193 -22.45 -26.29 4.07
C GLY A 193 -23.13 -25.27 3.18
N GLU A 194 -24.08 -24.54 3.75
CA GLU A 194 -24.85 -23.50 3.05
C GLU A 194 -24.13 -22.15 3.16
N TYR A 195 -23.82 -21.57 2.01
CA TYR A 195 -23.32 -20.21 1.87
C TYR A 195 -24.46 -19.28 1.48
N THR A 196 -24.38 -18.03 1.93
CA THR A 196 -25.31 -16.96 1.55
C THR A 196 -24.57 -15.88 0.77
N ILE A 197 -25.18 -15.42 -0.31
CA ILE A 197 -24.75 -14.28 -1.11
C ILE A 197 -25.73 -13.15 -0.82
N GLU A 198 -25.28 -12.13 -0.10
CA GLU A 198 -26.00 -10.86 0.03
C GLU A 198 -25.52 -9.93 -1.09
N MET A 199 -26.45 -9.39 -1.86
CA MET A 199 -26.19 -8.62 -3.07
C MET A 199 -26.80 -7.23 -2.93
N GLU A 200 -26.06 -6.21 -3.29
CA GLU A 200 -26.50 -4.82 -3.33
C GLU A 200 -26.24 -4.20 -4.70
N ASP A 201 -27.10 -3.27 -5.06
CA ASP A 201 -27.02 -2.48 -6.28
C ASP A 201 -27.42 -1.03 -5.97
N SER A 202 -26.47 -0.11 -6.11
CA SER A 202 -26.66 1.27 -5.66
C SER A 202 -27.65 2.08 -6.52
N TYR A 203 -27.91 1.66 -7.77
CA TYR A 203 -28.87 2.30 -8.66
C TYR A 203 -30.27 1.71 -8.50
N GLY A 204 -30.34 0.41 -8.26
CA GLY A 204 -31.53 -0.33 -7.91
C GLY A 204 -32.24 -1.02 -9.06
N ASP A 205 -31.55 -1.26 -10.18
CA ASP A 205 -32.09 -2.01 -11.32
C ASP A 205 -31.45 -3.39 -11.53
N GLY A 206 -30.59 -3.81 -10.59
CA GLY A 206 -29.93 -5.11 -10.57
C GLY A 206 -28.64 -5.11 -11.37
N TRP A 207 -27.88 -6.20 -11.29
CA TRP A 207 -26.47 -6.26 -11.69
C TRP A 207 -26.17 -6.25 -13.19
N ASN A 208 -27.18 -5.95 -14.02
CA ASN A 208 -27.06 -5.74 -15.47
C ASN A 208 -26.15 -6.74 -16.22
N GLY A 209 -26.27 -8.03 -15.90
CA GLY A 209 -25.52 -9.11 -16.56
C GLY A 209 -24.26 -9.56 -15.83
N ALA A 210 -23.88 -8.93 -14.73
CA ALA A 210 -22.84 -9.43 -13.83
C ALA A 210 -23.37 -10.57 -12.95
N SER A 211 -22.47 -11.44 -12.48
CA SER A 211 -22.82 -12.60 -11.63
C SER A 211 -21.70 -13.01 -10.69
N ILE A 212 -22.07 -13.73 -9.64
CA ILE A 212 -21.17 -14.63 -8.91
C ILE A 212 -21.31 -16.03 -9.51
N ASP A 213 -20.24 -16.53 -10.10
CA ASP A 213 -20.16 -17.85 -10.68
C ASP A 213 -19.50 -18.81 -9.68
N VAL A 214 -20.27 -19.80 -9.24
CA VAL A 214 -19.83 -20.84 -8.31
C VAL A 214 -19.60 -22.13 -9.09
N VAL A 215 -18.39 -22.69 -9.01
CA VAL A 215 -18.05 -23.99 -9.58
C VAL A 215 -17.76 -24.97 -8.45
N ILE A 216 -18.51 -26.07 -8.41
CA ILE A 216 -18.35 -27.16 -7.43
C ILE A 216 -18.12 -28.44 -8.22
N ASP A 217 -16.96 -29.07 -8.04
CA ASP A 217 -16.55 -30.29 -8.76
C ASP A 217 -16.78 -30.22 -10.28
N GLY A 218 -16.49 -29.05 -10.87
CA GLY A 218 -16.63 -28.77 -12.30
C GLY A 218 -18.05 -28.43 -12.77
N VAL A 219 -19.02 -28.32 -11.86
CA VAL A 219 -20.39 -27.87 -12.17
C VAL A 219 -20.54 -26.40 -11.80
N GLU A 220 -20.78 -25.57 -12.81
CA GLU A 220 -20.96 -24.12 -12.66
C GLU A 220 -22.42 -23.75 -12.43
N THR A 221 -22.67 -22.80 -11.52
CA THR A 221 -23.96 -22.14 -11.29
C THR A 221 -23.71 -20.65 -11.07
N SER A 222 -24.42 -19.80 -11.82
CA SER A 222 -24.32 -18.34 -11.72
C SER A 222 -25.45 -17.76 -10.88
N TYR A 223 -25.11 -16.83 -10.00
CA TYR A 223 -26.00 -16.11 -9.11
C TYR A 223 -25.93 -14.61 -9.45
N THR A 224 -27.08 -13.95 -9.56
CA THR A 224 -27.15 -12.53 -9.93
C THR A 224 -28.37 -11.87 -9.28
N LEU A 225 -28.34 -10.54 -9.20
CA LEU A 225 -29.49 -9.73 -8.83
C LEU A 225 -30.22 -9.27 -10.09
N ASP A 226 -31.31 -9.95 -10.46
CA ASP A 226 -32.07 -9.66 -11.69
C ASP A 226 -32.70 -8.25 -11.71
N SER A 227 -33.05 -7.71 -10.54
CA SER A 227 -33.63 -6.37 -10.39
C SER A 227 -33.65 -5.92 -8.92
N GLY A 228 -33.74 -4.61 -8.70
CA GLY A 228 -33.84 -4.03 -7.36
C GLY A 228 -32.49 -3.62 -6.80
N ALA A 229 -32.51 -3.00 -5.61
CA ALA A 229 -31.30 -2.49 -4.95
C ALA A 229 -30.63 -3.48 -4.00
N ALA A 230 -31.29 -4.61 -3.70
CA ALA A 230 -30.74 -5.65 -2.85
C ALA A 230 -31.41 -6.99 -3.09
N GLY A 231 -30.70 -8.08 -2.80
CA GLY A 231 -31.23 -9.44 -2.80
C GLY A 231 -30.34 -10.40 -2.03
N SER A 232 -30.88 -11.58 -1.72
CA SER A 232 -30.16 -12.63 -1.02
C SER A 232 -30.40 -13.97 -1.73
N GLN A 233 -29.33 -14.72 -1.96
CA GLN A 233 -29.36 -16.06 -2.57
C GLN A 233 -28.47 -17.01 -1.77
N THR A 234 -28.72 -18.32 -1.87
CA THR A 234 -27.90 -19.33 -1.19
C THR A 234 -27.43 -20.40 -2.16
N PHE A 235 -26.29 -21.00 -1.83
CA PHE A 235 -25.77 -22.20 -2.49
C PHE A 235 -25.19 -23.15 -1.45
N THR A 236 -25.13 -24.44 -1.79
CA THR A 236 -24.61 -25.46 -0.87
C THR A 236 -23.36 -26.09 -1.46
N VAL A 237 -22.27 -26.08 -0.69
CA VAL A 237 -21.07 -26.88 -0.94
C VAL A 237 -21.26 -28.23 -0.24
N PRO A 238 -21.41 -29.35 -0.97
CA PRO A 238 -21.59 -30.66 -0.35
C PRO A 238 -20.37 -31.12 0.47
N GLU A 239 -20.61 -31.96 1.47
CA GLU A 239 -19.53 -32.64 2.18
C GLU A 239 -18.72 -33.53 1.21
N GLY A 240 -17.39 -33.44 1.29
CA GLY A 240 -16.48 -34.19 0.42
C GLY A 240 -16.27 -33.59 -0.98
N THR A 241 -16.72 -32.35 -1.22
CA THR A 241 -16.35 -31.57 -2.41
C THR A 241 -14.83 -31.54 -2.56
N ALA A 242 -14.33 -31.86 -3.76
CA ALA A 242 -12.90 -31.85 -4.05
C ALA A 242 -12.43 -30.46 -4.50
N GLU A 243 -13.24 -29.79 -5.34
CA GLU A 243 -12.91 -28.48 -5.89
C GLU A 243 -14.11 -27.52 -5.74
N PHE A 244 -13.82 -26.33 -5.21
CA PHE A 244 -14.78 -25.23 -5.09
C PHE A 244 -14.09 -23.93 -5.48
N THR A 245 -14.68 -23.21 -6.43
CA THR A 245 -14.25 -21.86 -6.79
C THR A 245 -15.44 -20.93 -6.88
N LEU A 246 -15.26 -19.69 -6.42
CA LEU A 246 -16.20 -18.60 -6.57
C LEU A 246 -15.52 -17.50 -7.38
N ALA A 247 -16.18 -16.99 -8.42
CA ALA A 247 -15.65 -15.93 -9.26
C ALA A 247 -16.70 -14.85 -9.49
N PHE A 248 -16.29 -13.59 -9.54
CA PHE A 248 -17.13 -12.49 -10.02
C PHE A 248 -16.95 -12.34 -11.53
N SER A 249 -18.05 -12.36 -12.25
CA SER A 249 -18.12 -12.11 -13.69
C SER A 249 -18.73 -10.74 -13.93
N SER A 250 -17.97 -9.89 -14.63
CA SER A 250 -18.32 -8.49 -14.94
C SER A 250 -19.53 -8.39 -15.87
N GLY A 251 -20.36 -7.38 -15.63
CA GLY A 251 -21.47 -6.97 -16.47
C GLY A 251 -21.36 -5.52 -16.90
N ASP A 252 -22.50 -4.88 -17.17
CA ASP A 252 -22.55 -3.43 -17.28
C ASP A 252 -22.67 -2.82 -15.87
N TRP A 253 -22.08 -1.63 -15.68
CA TRP A 253 -22.22 -0.84 -14.45
C TRP A 253 -21.73 -1.49 -13.14
N ASP A 254 -20.68 -2.31 -13.18
CA ASP A 254 -20.07 -2.95 -11.99
C ASP A 254 -19.74 -1.97 -10.83
N GLY A 255 -19.57 -0.68 -11.11
CA GLY A 255 -19.40 0.37 -10.11
C GLY A 255 -20.60 0.58 -9.18
N GLU A 256 -21.73 -0.07 -9.45
CA GLU A 256 -22.95 -0.03 -8.64
C GLU A 256 -23.08 -1.27 -7.72
N ILE A 257 -22.25 -2.29 -7.94
CA ILE A 257 -22.38 -3.62 -7.34
C ILE A 257 -21.52 -3.75 -6.09
N THR A 258 -22.15 -4.18 -4.99
CA THR A 258 -21.48 -4.68 -3.79
C THR A 258 -22.07 -6.04 -3.42
N TYR A 259 -21.26 -6.97 -2.91
CA TYR A 259 -21.78 -8.23 -2.38
C TYR A 259 -20.98 -8.73 -1.18
N GLU A 260 -21.64 -9.56 -0.39
CA GLU A 260 -21.06 -10.27 0.73
C GLU A 260 -21.33 -11.77 0.61
N ILE A 261 -20.33 -12.58 0.91
CA ILE A 261 -20.46 -14.04 1.03
C ILE A 261 -20.37 -14.39 2.51
N ILE A 262 -21.42 -14.99 3.06
CA ILE A 262 -21.43 -15.53 4.42
C ILE A 262 -21.16 -17.04 4.34
N ALA A 263 -20.17 -17.51 5.11
CA ALA A 263 -19.80 -18.91 5.18
C ALA A 263 -20.84 -19.74 5.96
N PRO A 264 -20.83 -21.08 5.84
CA PRO A 264 -21.68 -21.97 6.63
C PRO A 264 -21.47 -21.86 8.14
N THR A 265 -20.31 -21.35 8.55
CA THR A 265 -19.93 -21.08 9.94
C THR A 265 -20.58 -19.82 10.51
N GLY A 266 -21.21 -19.01 9.64
CA GLY A 266 -21.89 -17.75 9.97
C GLY A 266 -21.00 -16.52 9.93
N GLU A 267 -19.70 -16.67 9.64
CA GLU A 267 -18.78 -15.55 9.47
C GLU A 267 -18.84 -14.96 8.06
N LEU A 268 -18.45 -13.68 7.93
CA LEU A 268 -18.30 -13.01 6.64
C LEU A 268 -17.04 -13.54 5.94
N ALA A 269 -17.23 -14.35 4.90
CA ALA A 269 -16.16 -14.96 4.14
C ALA A 269 -15.50 -13.99 3.15
N LEU A 270 -16.29 -13.08 2.58
CA LEU A 270 -15.84 -12.13 1.57
C LEU A 270 -16.81 -10.95 1.52
N SER A 271 -16.29 -9.75 1.30
CA SER A 271 -17.05 -8.55 0.94
C SER A 271 -16.27 -7.82 -0.14
N ASP A 272 -16.94 -7.48 -1.24
CA ASP A 272 -16.31 -6.79 -2.37
C ASP A 272 -17.28 -5.79 -3.03
N GLY A 273 -16.73 -4.76 -3.66
CA GLY A 273 -17.46 -3.63 -4.25
C GLY A 273 -17.39 -2.32 -3.45
N PRO A 274 -17.83 -1.19 -4.03
CA PRO A 274 -18.29 -1.02 -5.41
C PRO A 274 -17.17 -1.23 -6.44
N THR A 275 -17.49 -1.74 -7.63
CA THR A 275 -16.54 -2.22 -8.66
C THR A 275 -15.78 -3.49 -8.22
N PRO A 276 -16.48 -4.63 -8.06
CA PRO A 276 -15.84 -5.85 -7.62
C PRO A 276 -14.72 -6.31 -8.55
N ALA A 277 -13.72 -6.99 -7.99
CA ALA A 277 -12.60 -7.52 -8.75
C ALA A 277 -13.08 -8.67 -9.66
N VAL A 278 -12.79 -8.61 -10.96
CA VAL A 278 -13.20 -9.65 -11.91
C VAL A 278 -12.32 -10.89 -11.75
N GLY A 279 -12.95 -12.07 -11.73
CA GLY A 279 -12.28 -13.37 -11.66
C GLY A 279 -12.48 -14.07 -10.31
N VAL A 280 -11.63 -15.07 -10.06
CA VAL A 280 -11.69 -15.92 -8.86
C VAL A 280 -11.43 -15.11 -7.61
N GLN A 281 -12.26 -15.33 -6.60
CA GLN A 281 -12.18 -14.69 -5.30
C GLN A 281 -11.66 -15.67 -4.25
N THR A 282 -10.91 -15.14 -3.29
CA THR A 282 -10.41 -15.91 -2.14
C THR A 282 -11.32 -15.67 -0.95
N LEU A 283 -11.81 -16.76 -0.34
CA LEU A 283 -12.64 -16.69 0.86
C LEU A 283 -11.79 -16.72 2.14
N ASN A 284 -12.22 -15.94 3.13
CA ASN A 284 -11.60 -15.82 4.44
C ASN A 284 -12.51 -16.50 5.50
N ILE A 285 -12.26 -17.77 5.84
CA ILE A 285 -13.14 -18.57 6.71
C ILE A 285 -12.29 -19.25 7.80
N CYS A 286 -12.41 -18.80 9.04
CA CYS A 286 -11.63 -19.34 10.16
C CYS A 286 -12.32 -20.52 10.87
N GLY A 287 -13.65 -20.57 10.87
CA GLY A 287 -14.42 -21.58 11.61
C GLY A 287 -14.66 -22.91 10.89
N GLY A 288 -14.01 -23.13 9.74
CA GLY A 288 -14.29 -24.20 8.77
C GLY A 288 -13.68 -25.56 9.06
#